data_AF-A0A662PD45-F1
#
_entry.id   AF-A0A662PD45-F1
#
_cell.length_a   1.000
_cell.length_b   1.000
_cell.length_c   1.000
_cell.angle_alpha   90.00
_cell.angle_beta   90.00
_cell.angle_gamma   90.00
#
_symmetry.space_group_name_H-M   'P 1'
#
loop_
_entity.id
_entity.type
_entity.pdbx_description
1 polymer ?
#
loop_
_entity_poly.entity_id
_entity_poly.type
_entity_poly.pdbx_seq_one_letter_code
_entity_poly.pdbx_strand_id
1 'polypeptide(L)'
;MIDNEKIAKLLLSGAKMTDKHCKRCSYPLFEKDGKIFCINCGSETKEDIINEKIEFLYNKLKDTEDVEEIEKIGRAIETLKKIKSF
;
A
#
# COMPACT_ATOMS: atom_id res chain seq x y z
N MET A 1 -0.54 18.09 -5.82
CA MET A 1 -2.02 18.08 -5.92
C MET A 1 -2.36 17.61 -7.33
N ILE A 2 -3.33 16.71 -7.51
CA ILE A 2 -3.76 16.33 -8.86
C ILE A 2 -4.66 17.44 -9.40
N ASP A 3 -4.38 17.89 -10.62
CA ASP A 3 -5.20 18.89 -11.28
C ASP A 3 -6.57 18.32 -11.71
N ASN A 4 -7.63 19.10 -11.52
CA ASN A 4 -9.00 18.71 -11.90
C ASN A 4 -9.11 18.28 -13.37
N GLU A 5 -8.26 18.82 -14.25
CA GLU A 5 -8.19 18.44 -15.66
C GLU A 5 -7.78 16.97 -15.85
N LYS A 6 -6.85 16.45 -15.04
CA LYS A 6 -6.43 15.04 -15.11
C LYS A 6 -7.55 14.10 -14.69
N ILE A 7 -8.32 14.48 -13.68
CA ILE A 7 -9.48 13.71 -13.21
C ILE A 7 -10.56 13.72 -14.29
N ALA A 8 -10.85 14.88 -14.88
CA ALA A 8 -11.83 15.01 -15.95
C ALA A 8 -11.47 14.13 -17.16
N LYS A 9 -10.22 14.19 -17.64
CA LYS A 9 -9.72 13.33 -18.73
C LYS A 9 -9.84 11.85 -18.39
N LEU A 10 -9.53 11.48 -17.14
CA LEU A 10 -9.62 10.08 -16.70
C LEU A 10 -11.07 9.57 -16.73
N LEU A 11 -12.01 10.35 -16.21
CA LEU A 11 -13.45 10.02 -16.23
C LEU A 11 -13.99 9.94 -17.67
N LEU A 12 -13.61 10.90 -18.53
CA LEU A 12 -13.97 10.89 -19.95
C LEU A 12 -13.42 9.67 -20.70
N SER A 13 -12.33 9.07 -20.22
CA SER A 13 -11.76 7.84 -20.79
C SER A 13 -12.50 6.56 -20.39
N GLY A 14 -13.64 6.68 -19.68
CA GLY A 14 -14.46 5.56 -19.22
C GLY A 14 -14.10 5.01 -17.84
N ALA A 15 -13.15 5.63 -17.14
CA ALA A 15 -12.86 5.28 -15.75
C ALA A 15 -13.96 5.76 -14.81
N LYS A 16 -14.11 5.10 -13.66
CA LYS A 16 -15.10 5.44 -12.63
C LYS A 16 -14.39 5.71 -11.31
N MET A 17 -14.81 6.76 -10.60
CA MET A 17 -14.41 6.95 -9.21
C MET A 17 -15.23 5.99 -8.33
N THR A 18 -14.58 5.29 -7.42
CA THR A 18 -15.20 4.36 -6.48
C THR A 18 -15.49 5.04 -5.14
N ASP A 19 -16.25 4.38 -4.27
CA ASP A 19 -16.48 4.79 -2.88
C ASP A 19 -15.32 4.42 -1.94
N LYS A 20 -14.33 3.66 -2.42
CA LYS A 20 -13.15 3.25 -1.67
C LYS A 20 -12.05 4.30 -1.76
N HIS A 21 -11.26 4.40 -0.69
CA HIS A 21 -10.15 5.34 -0.60
C HIS A 21 -8.82 4.60 -0.48
N CYS A 22 -7.78 5.18 -1.07
CA CYS A 22 -6.43 4.66 -1.03
C CYS A 22 -5.91 4.65 0.42
N LYS A 23 -5.43 3.50 0.91
CA LYS A 23 -4.90 3.39 2.28
C LYS A 23 -3.67 4.28 2.54
N ARG A 24 -2.94 4.67 1.48
CA ARG A 24 -1.72 5.48 1.56
C ARG A 24 -1.97 6.98 1.65
N CYS A 25 -2.92 7.50 0.88
CA CYS A 25 -3.14 8.95 0.77
C CYS A 25 -4.59 9.39 0.98
N SER A 26 -5.48 8.45 1.31
CA SER A 26 -6.91 8.65 1.49
C SER A 26 -7.64 9.24 0.27
N TYR A 27 -7.03 9.21 -0.91
CA TYR A 27 -7.65 9.68 -2.15
C TYR A 27 -8.63 8.63 -2.71
N PRO A 28 -9.76 9.02 -3.32
CA PRO A 28 -10.67 8.05 -3.95
C PRO A 28 -9.95 7.18 -4.98
N LEU A 29 -10.25 5.88 -4.95
CA LEU A 29 -9.75 4.92 -5.94
C LEU A 29 -10.59 5.01 -7.21
N PHE A 30 -9.95 4.72 -8.34
CA PHE A 30 -10.56 4.71 -9.66
C PHE A 30 -10.55 3.29 -10.21
N GLU A 31 -11.59 2.92 -10.96
CA GLU A 31 -11.68 1.67 -11.70
C GLU A 31 -11.69 1.94 -13.20
N LYS A 32 -10.89 1.18 -13.97
CA LYS A 32 -10.95 1.14 -15.43
C LYS A 32 -10.60 -0.26 -15.92
N ASP A 33 -11.38 -0.80 -16.85
CA ASP A 33 -11.15 -2.13 -17.43
C ASP A 33 -10.98 -3.25 -16.38
N GLY A 34 -11.75 -3.18 -15.28
CA GLY A 34 -11.69 -4.12 -14.17
C GLY A 34 -10.49 -3.95 -13.23
N LYS A 35 -9.64 -2.93 -13.42
CA LYS A 35 -8.50 -2.62 -12.55
C LYS A 35 -8.80 -1.42 -11.67
N ILE A 36 -8.59 -1.59 -10.37
CA ILE A 36 -8.70 -0.52 -9.37
C ILE A 36 -7.30 0.06 -9.10
N PHE A 37 -7.18 1.39 -9.09
CA PHE A 37 -5.92 2.08 -8.86
C PHE A 37 -6.13 3.45 -8.20
N CYS A 38 -5.09 3.97 -7.56
CA CYS A 38 -5.06 5.33 -7.05
C CYS A 38 -4.41 6.25 -8.07
N ILE A 39 -5.13 7.24 -8.61
CA ILE A 39 -4.54 8.22 -9.53
C ILE A 39 -3.42 9.06 -8.87
N ASN A 40 -3.45 9.20 -7.54
CA ASN A 40 -2.46 9.97 -6.77
C ASN A 40 -1.18 9.19 -6.45
N CYS A 41 -1.30 7.89 -6.17
CA CYS A 41 -0.15 7.05 -5.80
C CYS A 41 0.38 6.20 -6.97
N GLY A 42 -0.46 5.87 -7.96
CA GLY A 42 -0.14 4.89 -8.99
C GLY A 42 -0.38 3.44 -8.53
N SER A 43 0.40 2.51 -9.08
CA SER A 43 0.46 1.10 -8.64
C SER A 43 1.23 0.97 -7.32
N GLU A 44 0.96 -0.08 -6.56
CA GLU A 44 1.79 -0.46 -5.39
C GLU A 44 3.27 -0.51 -5.78
N THR A 45 4.08 0.24 -5.04
CA THR A 45 5.54 0.19 -5.18
C THR A 45 6.11 -0.95 -4.34
N LYS A 46 7.34 -1.38 -4.65
CA LYS A 46 8.08 -2.33 -3.79
C LYS A 46 8.15 -1.83 -2.34
N GLU A 47 8.32 -0.52 -2.16
CA GLU A 47 8.39 0.09 -0.84
C GLU A 47 7.06 0.03 -0.09
N ASP A 48 5.92 0.20 -0.79
CA ASP A 48 4.59 0.04 -0.20
C ASP A 48 4.40 -1.40 0.32
N ILE A 49 4.76 -2.40 -0.49
CA ILE A 49 4.67 -3.83 -0.12
C ILE A 49 5.54 -4.13 1.10
N ILE A 50 6.78 -3.62 1.12
CA ILE A 50 7.70 -3.84 2.23
C ILE A 50 7.17 -3.20 3.52
N ASN A 51 6.67 -1.97 3.45
CA ASN A 51 6.11 -1.28 4.61
C ASN A 51 4.89 -2.02 5.17
N GLU A 52 3.97 -2.46 4.30
CA GLU A 52 2.81 -3.25 4.75
C GLU A 52 3.21 -4.55 5.46
N LYS A 53 4.24 -5.24 4.97
CA LYS A 53 4.75 -6.46 5.63
C LYS A 53 5.44 -6.17 6.95
N ILE A 54 6.17 -5.06 7.06
CA ILE A 54 6.78 -4.62 8.33
C ILE A 54 5.69 -4.33 9.37
N GLU A 55 4.66 -3.56 9.00
CA GLU A 55 3.54 -3.25 9.91
C GLU A 55 2.79 -4.51 10.35
N PHE A 56 2.53 -5.44 9.42
CA PHE A 56 1.94 -6.73 9.75
C PHE A 56 2.78 -7.50 10.78
N LEU A 57 4.10 -7.55 10.59
CA LEU A 57 5.02 -8.24 11.49
C LEU A 57 5.10 -7.56 12.86
N TYR A 58 5.05 -6.22 12.92
CA TYR A 58 5.00 -5.51 14.20
C TYR A 58 3.73 -5.79 14.99
N ASN A 59 2.57 -5.83 14.33
CA ASN A 59 1.32 -6.22 15.00
C ASN A 59 1.41 -7.64 15.54
N LYS A 60 1.94 -8.58 14.72
CA LYS A 60 2.13 -9.96 15.16
C LYS A 60 3.11 -10.07 16.33
N LEU A 61 4.19 -9.27 16.32
CA LEU A 61 5.18 -9.21 17.39
C LEU A 61 4.57 -8.72 18.71
N LYS A 62 3.63 -7.78 18.64
CA LYS A 62 2.94 -7.23 19.81
C LYS A 62 2.06 -8.27 20.52
N ASP A 63 1.47 -9.18 19.75
CA ASP A 63 0.46 -10.12 20.24
C ASP A 63 1.03 -11.50 20.64
N THR A 64 2.31 -11.77 20.36
CA THR A 64 2.94 -13.07 20.66
C THR A 64 3.83 -13.03 21.90
N GLU A 65 3.73 -14.07 22.73
CA GLU A 65 4.61 -14.31 23.88
C GLU A 65 5.62 -15.45 23.60
N ASP A 66 5.50 -16.12 22.44
CA ASP A 66 6.38 -17.22 22.05
C ASP A 66 7.74 -16.70 21.61
N VAL A 67 8.78 -17.05 22.37
CA VAL A 67 10.15 -16.54 22.17
C VAL A 67 10.73 -16.94 20.80
N GLU A 68 10.38 -18.11 20.29
CA GLU A 68 10.87 -18.58 18.99
C GLU A 68 10.20 -17.79 17.84
N GLU A 69 8.92 -17.49 17.98
CA GLU A 69 8.16 -16.65 17.06
C GLU A 69 8.65 -15.19 17.08
N ILE A 70 8.92 -14.63 18.27
CA ILE A 70 9.53 -13.31 18.43
C ILE A 70 10.84 -13.21 17.65
N GLU A 71 11.71 -14.22 17.79
CA GLU A 71 13.01 -14.24 17.12
C GLU A 71 12.86 -14.34 15.58
N LYS A 72 11.93 -15.19 15.10
CA LYS A 72 11.61 -15.32 13.67
C LYS A 72 11.07 -14.01 13.09
N ILE A 73 10.14 -13.35 13.79
CA ILE A 73 9.57 -12.08 13.37
C ILE A 73 10.66 -10.99 13.35
N GLY A 74 11.50 -10.92 14.38
CA GLY A 74 12.62 -9.98 14.45
C GLY A 74 13.57 -10.09 13.25
N ARG A 75 13.98 -11.31 12.90
CA ARG A 75 14.80 -11.56 11.70
C ARG A 75 14.11 -11.13 10.41
N ALA A 76 12.82 -11.46 10.26
CA ALA A 76 12.06 -11.08 9.07
C ALA A 76 11.97 -9.56 8.90
N ILE A 77 11.71 -8.82 9.99
CA ILE A 77 11.69 -7.34 9.98
C ILE A 77 13.07 -6.79 9.60
N GLU A 78 14.16 -7.35 10.16
CA GLU A 78 15.52 -6.93 9.82
C GLU A 78 15.83 -7.11 8.33
N THR A 79 15.46 -8.26 7.75
CA THR A 79 15.61 -8.52 6.32
C THR A 79 14.82 -7.52 5.48
N LEU A 80 13.57 -7.25 5.83
CA LEU A 80 12.73 -6.29 5.10
C LEU A 80 13.27 -4.86 5.18
N LYS A 81 13.79 -4.44 6.34
CA LYS A 81 14.46 -3.13 6.49
C LYS A 81 15.72 -3.02 5.64
N LYS A 82 16.50 -4.10 5.51
CA LYS A 82 17.66 -4.13 4.61
C LYS A 82 17.24 -3.93 3.16
N ILE A 83 16.20 -4.63 2.70
CA ILE A 83 15.67 -4.50 1.33
C ILE A 83 15.19 -3.07 1.06
N LYS A 84 14.56 -2.41 2.04
CA LYS A 84 14.09 -1.02 1.91
C LYS A 84 15.21 0.00 1.68
N SER A 85 16.41 -0.28 2.17
CA SER A 85 17.57 0.62 2.05
C SER A 85 18.32 0.51 0.72
N PHE A 86 17.88 -0.36 -0.20
CA PHE A 86 18.40 -0.52 -1.56
C PHE A 86 17.43 0.05 -2.60
#